data_AF-A0A1M6LF15-F1
#
_entry.id   AF-A0A1M6LF15-F1
#
_cell.length_a   1.000
_cell.length_b   1.000
_cell.length_c   1.000
_cell.angle_alpha   90.00
_cell.angle_beta   90.00
_cell.angle_gamma   90.00
#
_symmetry.space_group_name_H-M   'P 1'
#
loop_
_entity.id
_entity.type
_entity.pdbx_description
1 polymer ?
#
loop_
_entity_poly.entity_id
_entity_poly.type
_entity_poly.pdbx_seq_one_letter_code
_entity_poly.pdbx_strand_id
1 'polypeptide(L)' 'MNNFLPISKEDMEKRGWDSLDFIIISGDAYVDHPSFGVAIIGRVLESKGF' A
#
# COMPACT_ATOMS: atom_id res chain seq x y z
N MET A 1 -1.02 9.40 -11.47
CA MET A 1 -0.82 9.29 -10.01
C MET A 1 -0.11 7.96 -9.78
N ASN A 2 1.23 7.98 -9.76
CA ASN A 2 2.11 6.80 -9.84
C ASN A 2 2.93 6.64 -8.55
N ASN A 3 2.28 6.56 -7.39
CA ASN A 3 2.98 6.32 -6.13
C ASN A 3 2.66 4.93 -5.62
N PHE A 4 3.69 4.16 -5.26
CA PHE A 4 3.56 2.86 -4.60
C PHE A 4 2.72 2.95 -3.32
N LEU A 5 2.09 1.85 -2.91
CA LEU A 5 1.57 1.74 -1.54
C LEU A 5 2.70 1.99 -0.53
N PRO A 6 2.40 2.59 0.64
CA PRO A 6 3.43 2.89 1.62
C PRO A 6 4.08 1.60 2.12
N ILE A 7 5.42 1.56 2.06
CA ILE A 7 6.25 0.46 2.56
C ILE A 7 7.15 0.90 3.71
N SER A 8 7.15 2.20 4.02
CA SER A 8 7.97 2.82 5.05
C SER A 8 7.22 3.96 5.75
N LYS A 9 7.74 4.38 6.91
CA LYS A 9 7.20 5.52 7.64
C LYS A 9 7.34 6.84 6.84
N GLU A 10 8.39 6.98 6.05
CA GLU A 10 8.60 8.15 5.20
C GLU A 10 7.48 8.29 4.14
N ASP A 11 6.99 7.17 3.60
CA ASP A 11 5.86 7.18 2.65
C ASP A 11 4.56 7.62 3.33
N MET A 12 4.36 7.24 4.60
CA MET A 12 3.21 7.69 5.40
C MET A 12 3.29 9.20 5.63
N GLU A 13 4.46 9.72 6.02
CA GLU A 13 4.68 11.16 6.23
C GLU A 13 4.43 11.97 4.94
N LYS A 14 4.90 11.49 3.78
CA LYS A 14 4.63 12.10 2.47
C LYS A 14 3.13 12.12 2.11
N ARG A 15 2.36 11.17 2.63
CA ARG A 15 0.91 11.06 2.44
C ARG A 15 0.10 11.76 3.54
N GLY A 16 0.75 12.26 4.59
CA GLY A 16 0.09 12.87 5.75
C GLY A 16 -0.70 11.84 6.57
N TRP A 17 -0.25 10.59 6.60
CA TRP A 17 -0.90 9.52 7.35
C TRP A 17 -0.24 9.32 8.70
N ASP A 18 -1.01 9.46 9.78
CA ASP A 18 -0.53 9.25 11.15
C ASP A 18 -0.58 7.77 11.58
N SER A 19 -1.41 6.96 10.91
CA SER A 19 -1.63 5.55 11.21
C SER A 19 -2.02 4.76 9.96
N LEU A 20 -1.96 3.42 10.04
CA LEU A 20 -2.44 2.49 9.02
C LEU A 20 -3.57 1.65 9.60
N ASP A 21 -4.70 1.54 8.89
CA ASP A 21 -5.79 0.63 9.23
C ASP A 21 -5.43 -0.84 8.92
N PHE A 22 -4.63 -1.05 7.87
CA PHE A 22 -4.26 -2.37 7.37
C PHE A 22 -2.75 -2.45 7.10
N ILE A 23 -2.15 -3.58 7.47
CA ILE A 23 -0.78 -3.93 7.11
C ILE A 23 -0.80 -5.28 6.41
N ILE A 24 -0.34 -5.31 5.16
CA ILE A 24 -0.26 -6.54 4.36
C ILE A 24 1.17 -7.07 4.42
N ILE A 25 1.36 -8.23 5.03
CA ILE A 25 2.65 -8.90 5.12
C ILE A 25 2.73 -9.97 4.04
N SER A 26 3.78 -9.92 3.22
CA SER A 26 4.09 -10.90 2.18
C SER A 26 5.44 -11.54 2.43
N GLY A 27 5.58 -12.83 2.12
CA GLY A 27 6.88 -13.50 2.06
C GLY A 27 7.63 -13.29 0.74
N ASP A 28 6.99 -12.64 -0.24
CA ASP A 28 7.56 -12.31 -1.55
C ASP A 28 8.07 -10.86 -1.57
N ALA A 29 8.90 -10.52 -2.57
CA ALA A 29 9.25 -9.14 -2.85
C ALA A 29 7.99 -8.33 -3.19
N TYR A 30 7.88 -7.13 -2.64
CA TYR A 30 6.76 -6.25 -2.97
C TYR A 30 6.90 -5.73 -4.41
N VAL A 31 5.93 -6.08 -5.25
CA VAL A 31 5.79 -5.61 -6.63
C VAL A 31 4.38 -5.06 -6.81
N ASP A 32 4.28 -3.76 -7.12
CA ASP A 32 3.00 -3.08 -7.33
C ASP A 32 2.50 -3.30 -8.76
N HIS A 33 2.05 -4.54 -8.99
CA HIS A 33 1.58 -5.00 -10.29
C HIS A 33 0.24 -5.72 -10.14
N PRO A 34 -0.73 -5.52 -11.05
CA PRO A 34 -2.07 -6.10 -10.95
C PRO A 34 -2.12 -7.64 -11.01
N SER A 35 -1.00 -8.31 -11.25
CA SER A 35 -0.90 -9.78 -11.12
C SER A 35 -0.58 -10.26 -9.70
N PHE A 36 -0.22 -9.35 -8.79
CA PHE A 36 0.17 -9.65 -7.43
C PHE A 36 -0.99 -9.36 -6.48
N GLY A 37 -1.40 -10.38 -5.71
CA GLY A 37 -2.57 -10.27 -4.83
C GLY A 37 -2.43 -9.17 -3.78
N VAL A 38 -1.24 -9.00 -3.20
CA VAL A 38 -0.94 -7.95 -2.21
C VAL A 38 -1.19 -6.56 -2.78
N ALA A 39 -0.73 -6.30 -4.01
CA ALA A 39 -0.95 -5.03 -4.68
C ALA A 39 -2.44 -4.79 -4.95
N ILE A 40 -3.17 -5.79 -5.48
CA ILE A 40 -4.61 -5.66 -5.72
C ILE A 40 -5.36 -5.35 -4.42
N ILE A 41 -5.11 -6.09 -3.35
CA ILE A 41 -5.80 -5.91 -2.06
C ILE A 41 -5.58 -4.48 -1.55
N GLY A 42 -4.33 -4.03 -1.49
CA GLY A 42 -4.01 -2.68 -1.00
C GLY A 42 -4.59 -1.57 -1.89
N ARG A 43 -4.53 -1.71 -3.22
CA ARG A 43 -5.10 -0.74 -4.17
C ARG A 43 -6.62 -0.68 -4.10
N VAL A 44 -7.28 -1.81 -3.89
CA VAL A 44 -8.74 -1.85 -3.71
C VAL A 44 -9.11 -1.13 -2.42
N LEU A 45 -8.43 -1.37 -1.30
CA LEU A 45 -8.67 -0.65 -0.04
C LEU A 45 -8.45 0.86 -0.20
N GLU A 46 -7.33 1.27 -0.77
CA GLU A 46 -7.01 2.69 -1.05
C GLU A 46 -8.08 3.33 -1.94
N SER A 47 -8.57 2.62 -2.98
CA SER A 47 -9.64 3.12 -3.86
C SER A 47 -10.99 3.31 -3.17
N LYS A 48 -11.18 2.70 -1.99
CA LYS A 48 -12.38 2.83 -1.17
C LYS A 48 -12.24 3.87 -0.07
N GLY A 49 -11.08 4.54 0.03
CA GLY A 49 -10.82 5.57 1.03
C GLY A 49 -10.40 5.03 2.38
N PHE A 50 -9.91 3.78 2.42
CA PHE A 50 -9.17 3.23 3.55
C PHE A 50 -7.67 3.47 3.39
#